data_AF-A0A975F6J7-F1
#
_entry.id   AF-A0A975F6J7-F1
#
_cell.length_a   1.000
_cell.length_b   1.000
_cell.length_c   1.000
_cell.angle_alpha   90.00
_cell.angle_beta   90.00
_cell.angle_gamma   90.00
#
_symmetry.space_group_name_H-M   'P 1'
#
loop_
_entity.id
_entity.type
_entity.pdbx_description
1 polymer ?
#
loop_
_entity_poly.entity_id
_entity_poly.type
_entity_poly.pdbx_seq_one_letter_code
_entity_poly.pdbx_strand_id
1 'polypeptide(L)'
;MMKNELEYLLQTDLIDTVENKWGNETWTIVDKRFHEENTYGCFSCAFIPWDEIHVSLGKYSFDFYTEQSKPDYWVSKKDGEEYIEYEYFMDFDSVKPLIIHRDFFDIKPARIEVLEEFRLFHNLYYDDKSNKYIKIIEGGEEIDAIIINDGEIKVKTKLIIEFISIKNTCFVMCCDNGRYSHESISNYSSDQCDFEVKADNLIYARYIRDDVYSSHGYIAFSRFLAKKVIYPVSVKKAISFFIKKEKNYQDFIIGESTTGEVIKHK
;
A
#
# COMPACT_ATOMS: atom_id res chain seq x y z
N MET A 1 19.62 -13.96 21.94
CA MET A 1 20.38 -12.71 22.08
C MET A 1 19.46 -11.61 21.61
N MET A 2 18.88 -10.84 22.54
CA MET A 2 18.17 -9.61 22.19
C MET A 2 19.20 -8.73 21.47
N LYS A 3 18.89 -8.33 20.23
CA LYS A 3 19.51 -7.14 19.66
C LYS A 3 19.42 -6.05 20.71
N ASN A 4 20.48 -5.27 20.88
CA ASN A 4 20.51 -4.12 21.77
C ASN A 4 19.16 -3.39 21.67
N GLU A 5 18.42 -3.23 22.78
CA GLU A 5 17.05 -2.68 22.78
C GLU A 5 16.98 -1.31 22.08
N LEU A 6 18.08 -0.55 22.13
CA LEU A 6 18.22 0.66 21.32
C LEU A 6 18.19 0.38 19.81
N GLU A 7 18.94 -0.60 19.30
CA GLU A 7 18.91 -0.95 17.87
C GLU A 7 17.49 -1.31 17.41
N TYR A 8 16.71 -1.95 18.27
CA TYR A 8 15.30 -2.23 18.02
C TYR A 8 14.47 -0.94 17.92
N LEU A 9 14.62 -0.02 18.87
CA LEU A 9 13.94 1.29 18.86
C LEU A 9 14.42 2.23 17.74
N LEU A 10 15.64 2.05 17.23
CA LEU A 10 16.14 2.82 16.08
C LEU A 10 15.42 2.45 14.77
N GLN A 11 14.77 1.29 14.68
CA GLN A 11 13.99 0.88 13.50
C GLN A 11 14.78 0.95 12.17
N THR A 12 16.09 0.70 12.20
CA THR A 12 16.96 0.80 11.01
C THR A 12 16.55 -0.19 9.92
N ASP A 13 15.96 -1.32 10.29
CA ASP A 13 15.37 -2.29 9.39
C ASP A 13 14.15 -1.75 8.63
N LEU A 14 13.32 -0.93 9.28
CA LEU A 14 12.16 -0.30 8.64
C LEU A 14 12.59 0.86 7.74
N ILE A 15 13.59 1.65 8.16
CA ILE A 15 14.22 2.68 7.34
C ILE A 15 14.75 2.06 6.03
N ASP A 16 15.56 1.01 6.10
CA ASP A 16 16.08 0.30 4.92
C ASP A 16 14.93 -0.21 4.02
N THR A 17 13.89 -0.75 4.64
CA THR A 17 12.72 -1.25 3.90
C THR A 17 12.03 -0.12 3.13
N VAL A 18 11.75 1.02 3.78
CA VAL A 18 11.06 2.15 3.17
C VAL A 18 11.93 2.80 2.08
N GLU A 19 13.22 2.99 2.33
CA GLU A 19 14.11 3.62 1.36
C GLU A 19 14.33 2.74 0.14
N ASN A 20 14.73 1.48 0.37
CA ASN A 20 15.33 0.66 -0.69
C ASN A 20 14.35 -0.34 -1.32
N LYS A 21 13.36 -0.83 -0.58
CA LYS A 21 12.52 -1.98 -1.02
C LYS A 21 11.10 -1.57 -1.36
N TRP A 22 10.41 -0.89 -0.44
CA TRP A 22 8.98 -0.64 -0.54
C TRP A 22 8.64 0.22 -1.77
N GLY A 23 7.81 -0.32 -2.67
CA GLY A 23 7.46 0.29 -3.96
C GLY A 23 8.47 0.10 -5.10
N ASN A 24 9.64 -0.49 -4.83
CA ASN A 24 10.68 -0.77 -5.84
C ASN A 24 10.69 -2.25 -6.28
N GLU A 25 9.98 -3.11 -5.56
CA GLU A 25 9.91 -4.55 -5.81
C GLU A 25 8.84 -4.93 -6.83
N THR A 26 8.82 -6.21 -7.24
CA THR A 26 7.79 -6.74 -8.15
C THR A 26 6.38 -6.66 -7.54
N TRP A 27 6.29 -6.78 -6.22
CA TRP A 27 5.08 -6.72 -5.43
C TRP A 27 5.21 -5.59 -4.42
N THR A 28 4.21 -4.72 -4.36
CA THR A 28 4.14 -3.64 -3.38
C THR A 28 3.14 -4.03 -2.29
N ILE A 29 3.54 -3.94 -1.03
CA ILE A 29 2.63 -4.02 0.11
C ILE A 29 1.76 -2.77 0.10
N VAL A 30 0.45 -2.94 -0.04
CA VAL A 30 -0.52 -1.84 -0.17
C VAL A 30 -1.41 -1.68 1.06
N ASP A 31 -1.54 -2.75 1.84
CA ASP A 31 -2.18 -2.74 3.14
C ASP A 31 -1.53 -3.83 4.00
N LYS A 32 -1.21 -3.49 5.24
CA LYS A 32 -0.75 -4.44 6.25
C LYS A 32 -1.07 -3.87 7.60
N ARG A 33 -1.57 -4.66 8.53
CA ARG A 33 -1.73 -4.26 9.93
C ARG A 33 -1.22 -5.36 10.83
N PHE A 34 -0.50 -4.99 11.87
CA PHE A 34 0.00 -5.92 12.86
C PHE A 34 0.05 -5.25 14.22
N HIS A 35 -0.21 -6.04 15.24
CA HIS A 35 -0.11 -5.66 16.64
C HIS A 35 0.40 -6.90 17.39
N GLU A 36 1.58 -6.77 17.93
CA GLU A 36 2.25 -7.77 18.76
C GLU A 36 2.57 -7.12 20.12
N GLU A 37 3.11 -7.89 21.06
CA GLU A 37 3.30 -7.47 22.45
C GLU A 37 4.01 -6.10 22.57
N ASN A 38 5.15 -5.95 21.89
CA ASN A 38 6.00 -4.75 21.96
C ASN A 38 6.09 -3.97 20.64
N THR A 39 5.25 -4.28 19.64
CA THR A 39 5.23 -3.54 18.38
C THR A 39 3.85 -3.47 17.76
N TYR A 40 3.58 -2.37 17.09
CA TYR A 40 2.43 -2.26 16.23
C TYR A 40 2.83 -1.58 14.95
N GLY A 41 2.06 -1.79 13.89
CA GLY A 41 2.20 -0.95 12.73
C GLY A 41 1.14 -1.17 11.67
N CYS A 42 1.13 -0.23 10.75
CA CYS A 42 0.35 -0.32 9.55
C CYS A 42 1.12 0.16 8.32
N PHE A 43 0.77 -0.43 7.19
CA PHE A 43 1.08 0.05 5.87
C PHE A 43 -0.26 0.32 5.19
N SER A 44 -0.37 1.43 4.49
CA SER A 44 -1.57 1.78 3.74
C SER A 44 -1.22 2.59 2.51
N CYS A 45 -2.18 2.76 1.60
CA CYS A 45 -1.95 3.53 0.39
C CYS A 45 -3.22 4.20 -0.14
N ALA A 46 -3.02 5.25 -0.92
CA ALA A 46 -4.06 5.93 -1.67
C ALA A 46 -3.51 6.50 -2.98
N PHE A 47 -4.42 6.75 -3.91
CA PHE A 47 -4.15 7.57 -5.09
C PHE A 47 -4.42 9.04 -4.76
N ILE A 48 -3.49 9.91 -5.12
CA ILE A 48 -3.61 11.37 -4.96
C ILE A 48 -3.36 12.02 -6.33
N PRO A 49 -4.09 13.06 -6.74
CA PRO A 49 -3.78 13.77 -7.97
C PRO A 49 -2.35 14.27 -8.03
N TRP A 50 -1.79 14.27 -9.24
CA TRP A 50 -0.41 14.70 -9.46
C TRP A 50 -0.15 16.15 -8.97
N ASP A 51 -1.11 17.05 -9.15
CA ASP A 51 -1.02 18.45 -8.77
C ASP A 51 -1.12 18.67 -7.25
N GLU A 52 -1.67 17.73 -6.49
CA GLU A 52 -1.81 17.82 -5.03
C GLU A 52 -0.66 17.13 -4.26
N ILE A 53 0.22 16.40 -4.96
CA ILE A 53 1.25 15.58 -4.31
C ILE A 53 2.23 16.38 -3.44
N HIS A 54 2.48 17.64 -3.80
CA HIS A 54 3.38 18.51 -3.05
C HIS A 54 2.82 18.88 -1.66
N VAL A 55 1.49 18.95 -1.52
CA VAL A 55 0.81 19.16 -0.24
C VAL A 55 0.94 17.91 0.61
N SER A 56 0.68 16.74 0.03
CA SER A 56 0.82 15.44 0.68
C SER A 56 2.25 15.19 1.17
N LEU A 57 3.28 15.37 0.33
CA LEU A 57 4.69 15.27 0.70
C LEU A 57 5.21 16.43 1.58
N GLY A 58 4.36 17.41 1.89
CA GLY A 58 4.66 18.44 2.87
C GLY A 58 4.83 17.91 4.29
N LYS A 59 4.24 16.74 4.59
CA LYS A 59 4.19 16.12 5.91
C LYS A 59 4.32 14.59 5.83
N TYR A 60 4.96 13.98 6.83
CA TYR A 60 5.07 12.51 6.94
C TYR A 60 3.80 11.84 7.50
N SER A 61 2.86 12.60 8.06
CA SER A 61 1.59 12.07 8.55
C SER A 61 0.70 11.59 7.41
N PHE A 62 -0.21 10.66 7.70
CA PHE A 62 -1.14 10.11 6.73
C PHE A 62 -2.10 11.21 6.24
N ASP A 63 -2.50 11.15 4.97
CA ASP A 63 -3.53 12.03 4.40
C ASP A 63 -4.93 11.41 4.47
N PHE A 64 -5.02 10.16 4.96
CA PHE A 64 -6.25 9.39 5.05
C PHE A 64 -6.18 8.42 6.24
N TYR A 65 -7.34 8.17 6.85
CA TYR A 65 -7.55 7.15 7.86
C TYR A 65 -8.08 5.89 7.20
N THR A 66 -7.36 4.79 7.36
CA THR A 66 -7.72 3.49 6.75
C THR A 66 -9.10 2.98 7.18
N GLU A 67 -9.60 3.39 8.34
CA GLU A 67 -10.91 3.02 8.89
C GLU A 67 -12.08 3.86 8.33
N GLN A 68 -11.78 4.96 7.65
CA GLN A 68 -12.74 5.85 6.98
C GLN A 68 -12.60 5.80 5.45
N SER A 69 -11.98 4.73 4.92
CA SER A 69 -11.72 4.53 3.50
C SER A 69 -12.96 4.17 2.67
N LYS A 70 -14.15 4.60 3.07
CA LYS A 70 -15.42 4.28 2.38
C LYS A 70 -16.23 5.56 2.19
N PRO A 71 -17.12 5.61 1.19
CA PRO A 71 -18.09 6.68 1.11
C PRO A 71 -18.95 6.71 2.38
N ASP A 72 -19.08 7.90 2.96
CA ASP A 72 -19.86 8.14 4.17
C ASP A 72 -20.42 9.57 4.16
N TYR A 73 -20.93 10.02 5.28
CA TYR A 73 -21.30 11.42 5.49
C TYR A 73 -20.61 11.96 6.74
N TRP A 74 -20.38 13.26 6.75
CA TRP A 74 -19.91 13.96 7.94
C TRP A 74 -20.93 15.00 8.38
N VAL A 75 -20.99 15.25 9.69
CA VAL A 75 -21.91 16.22 10.29
C VAL A 75 -21.12 17.41 10.81
N SER A 76 -21.30 18.58 10.20
CA SER A 76 -20.80 19.85 10.74
C SER A 76 -21.84 20.54 11.61
N LYS A 77 -21.37 21.40 12.52
CA LYS A 77 -22.18 22.47 13.09
C LYS A 77 -21.69 23.82 12.59
N LYS A 78 -22.60 24.58 11.97
CA LYS A 78 -22.36 25.98 11.58
C LYS A 78 -23.51 26.82 12.11
N ASP A 79 -23.18 27.87 12.87
CA ASP A 79 -24.15 28.78 13.48
C ASP A 79 -25.23 28.08 14.35
N GLY A 80 -24.87 26.95 14.97
CA GLY A 80 -25.76 26.17 15.83
C GLY A 80 -26.68 25.20 15.09
N GLU A 81 -26.65 25.19 13.76
CA GLU A 81 -27.36 24.22 12.92
C GLU A 81 -26.44 23.09 12.45
N GLU A 82 -27.00 21.89 12.35
CA GLU A 82 -26.31 20.71 11.84
C GLU A 82 -26.44 20.63 10.32
N TYR A 83 -25.31 20.44 9.65
CA TYR A 83 -25.20 20.25 8.21
C TYR A 83 -24.66 18.85 7.94
N ILE A 84 -25.28 18.14 7.01
CA ILE A 84 -24.84 16.82 6.57
C ILE A 84 -24.30 16.97 5.17
N GLU A 85 -23.05 16.59 4.98
CA GLU A 85 -22.39 16.58 3.68
C GLU A 85 -22.00 15.15 3.32
N TYR A 86 -22.23 14.79 2.07
CA TYR A 86 -21.79 13.51 1.54
C TYR A 86 -20.31 13.56 1.23
N GLU A 87 -19.59 12.52 1.61
CA GLU A 87 -18.16 12.39 1.43
C GLU A 87 -17.87 11.09 0.69
N TYR A 88 -17.35 11.19 -0.55
CA TYR A 88 -17.08 10.00 -1.35
C TYR A 88 -15.86 9.22 -0.80
N PHE A 89 -14.79 9.93 -0.40
CA PHE A 89 -13.64 9.38 0.31
C PHE A 89 -12.87 10.50 1.06
N MET A 90 -13.14 10.71 2.35
CA MET A 90 -12.41 11.65 3.25
C MET A 90 -12.23 13.11 2.77
N ASP A 91 -11.67 13.96 3.66
CA ASP A 91 -11.41 15.43 3.56
C ASP A 91 -10.79 15.94 2.23
N PHE A 92 -10.32 15.04 1.38
CA PHE A 92 -9.89 15.35 0.03
C PHE A 92 -10.78 14.54 -0.93
N ASP A 93 -11.76 15.20 -1.55
CA ASP A 93 -12.58 14.64 -2.64
C ASP A 93 -11.73 13.93 -3.74
N SER A 94 -10.45 14.26 -3.79
CA SER A 94 -9.44 13.76 -4.71
C SER A 94 -8.67 12.50 -4.26
N VAL A 95 -8.61 12.18 -2.96
CA VAL A 95 -7.83 11.05 -2.44
C VAL A 95 -8.66 9.77 -2.51
N LYS A 96 -8.13 8.74 -3.16
CA LYS A 96 -8.83 7.46 -3.34
C LYS A 96 -8.05 6.30 -2.72
N PRO A 97 -8.55 5.63 -1.67
CA PRO A 97 -7.89 4.45 -1.12
C PRO A 97 -7.92 3.31 -2.14
N LEU A 98 -6.84 2.53 -2.23
CA LEU A 98 -6.86 1.31 -3.05
C LEU A 98 -7.56 0.16 -2.30
N ILE A 99 -7.38 0.10 -0.99
CA ILE A 99 -7.92 -0.93 -0.11
C ILE A 99 -8.97 -0.32 0.81
N ILE A 100 -10.14 -0.93 0.85
CA ILE A 100 -11.29 -0.48 1.64
C ILE A 100 -11.65 -1.60 2.62
N HIS A 101 -11.57 -1.29 3.91
CA HIS A 101 -11.96 -2.20 4.99
C HIS A 101 -13.45 -2.04 5.27
N ARG A 102 -14.21 -3.13 5.16
CA ARG A 102 -15.62 -3.19 5.53
C ARG A 102 -15.79 -4.00 6.80
N ASP A 103 -16.15 -3.31 7.87
CA ASP A 103 -16.56 -3.92 9.12
C ASP A 103 -18.09 -4.15 9.14
N PHE A 104 -18.51 -5.19 9.85
CA PHE A 104 -19.91 -5.54 10.05
C PHE A 104 -20.23 -5.73 11.54
N PHE A 105 -19.57 -4.96 12.41
CA PHE A 105 -19.75 -4.96 13.86
C PHE A 105 -19.61 -6.36 14.47
N ASP A 106 -18.65 -7.14 13.97
CA ASP A 106 -18.40 -8.54 14.33
C ASP A 106 -19.58 -9.51 14.08
N ILE A 107 -20.72 -9.05 13.54
CA ILE A 107 -21.86 -9.92 13.17
C ILE A 107 -21.51 -10.77 11.94
N LYS A 108 -20.67 -10.23 11.05
CA LYS A 108 -20.10 -10.93 9.90
C LYS A 108 -18.60 -10.66 9.84
N PRO A 109 -17.82 -11.60 9.27
CA PRO A 109 -16.40 -11.36 9.05
C PRO A 109 -16.19 -10.09 8.24
N ALA A 110 -15.24 -9.27 8.68
CA ALA A 110 -14.79 -8.11 7.94
C ALA A 110 -14.37 -8.51 6.52
N ARG A 111 -14.58 -7.61 5.57
CA ARG A 111 -14.28 -7.83 4.14
C ARG A 111 -13.31 -6.76 3.66
N ILE A 112 -12.43 -7.19 2.78
CA ILE A 112 -11.56 -6.31 2.02
C ILE A 112 -12.19 -6.08 0.66
N GLU A 113 -12.37 -4.81 0.30
CA GLU A 113 -12.68 -4.42 -1.07
C GLU A 113 -11.46 -3.74 -1.68
N VAL A 114 -11.22 -4.00 -2.97
CA VAL A 114 -10.26 -3.25 -3.77
C VAL A 114 -11.04 -2.22 -4.57
N LEU A 115 -10.52 -0.99 -4.64
CA LEU A 115 -11.11 0.11 -5.41
C LEU A 115 -11.64 -0.39 -6.75
N GLU A 116 -12.94 -0.26 -6.96
CA GLU A 116 -13.61 -0.84 -8.13
C GLU A 116 -13.00 -0.34 -9.44
N GLU A 117 -12.71 0.96 -9.52
CA GLU A 117 -12.06 1.57 -10.68
C GLU A 117 -10.74 0.88 -11.04
N PHE A 118 -9.93 0.50 -10.05
CA PHE A 118 -8.66 -0.22 -10.27
C PHE A 118 -8.91 -1.65 -10.77
N ARG A 119 -9.87 -2.36 -10.18
CA ARG A 119 -10.24 -3.73 -10.60
C ARG A 119 -10.77 -3.76 -12.03
N LEU A 120 -11.67 -2.85 -12.37
CA LEU A 120 -12.30 -2.77 -13.68
C LEU A 120 -11.31 -2.28 -14.74
N PHE A 121 -10.45 -1.30 -14.43
CA PHE A 121 -9.43 -0.82 -15.37
C PHE A 121 -8.49 -1.95 -15.83
N HIS A 122 -8.12 -2.85 -14.93
CA HIS A 122 -7.28 -4.00 -15.26
C HIS A 122 -8.06 -5.25 -15.66
N ASN A 123 -9.39 -5.21 -15.66
CA ASN A 123 -10.29 -6.34 -15.86
C ASN A 123 -9.92 -7.56 -15.00
N LEU A 124 -9.75 -7.32 -13.69
CA LEU A 124 -9.33 -8.35 -12.74
C LEU A 124 -10.49 -9.27 -12.38
N TYR A 125 -10.24 -10.57 -12.41
CA TYR A 125 -11.13 -11.59 -11.88
C TYR A 125 -10.76 -11.89 -10.43
N TYR A 126 -11.74 -12.01 -9.55
CA TYR A 126 -11.53 -12.44 -8.17
C TYR A 126 -11.67 -13.96 -8.07
N ASP A 127 -10.57 -14.64 -7.75
CA ASP A 127 -10.57 -16.07 -7.45
C ASP A 127 -10.80 -16.28 -5.95
N ASP A 128 -12.03 -16.67 -5.62
CA ASP A 128 -12.49 -16.88 -4.25
C ASP A 128 -11.77 -18.05 -3.55
N LYS A 129 -11.32 -19.06 -4.31
CA LYS A 129 -10.65 -20.24 -3.76
C LYS A 129 -9.26 -19.93 -3.20
N SER A 130 -8.55 -19.01 -3.85
CA SER A 130 -7.18 -18.64 -3.47
C SER A 130 -7.08 -17.22 -2.91
N ASN A 131 -8.21 -16.54 -2.70
CA ASN A 131 -8.32 -15.20 -2.13
C ASN A 131 -7.40 -14.19 -2.84
N LYS A 132 -7.44 -14.18 -4.17
CA LYS A 132 -6.57 -13.32 -4.99
C LYS A 132 -7.33 -12.73 -6.16
N TYR A 133 -6.83 -11.62 -6.68
CA TYR A 133 -7.24 -11.11 -7.98
C TYR A 133 -6.24 -11.54 -9.03
N ILE A 134 -6.73 -12.05 -10.15
CA ILE A 134 -5.94 -12.45 -11.31
C ILE A 134 -6.30 -11.60 -12.53
N LYS A 135 -5.31 -11.35 -13.37
CA LYS A 135 -5.47 -10.76 -14.70
C LYS A 135 -5.33 -11.88 -15.73
N ILE A 136 -6.39 -12.11 -16.50
CA ILE A 136 -6.40 -13.07 -17.60
C ILE A 136 -6.05 -12.31 -18.88
N ILE A 137 -4.94 -12.66 -19.52
CA ILE A 137 -4.54 -12.02 -20.79
C ILE A 137 -5.17 -12.74 -22.00
N GLU A 138 -5.11 -12.12 -23.18
CA GLU A 138 -5.78 -12.61 -24.40
C GLU A 138 -5.36 -14.04 -24.81
N GLY A 139 -4.17 -14.51 -24.39
CA GLY A 139 -3.70 -15.88 -24.60
C GLY A 139 -4.19 -16.91 -23.57
N GLY A 140 -5.04 -16.51 -22.62
CA GLY A 140 -5.54 -17.37 -21.54
C GLY A 140 -4.59 -17.55 -20.36
N GLU A 141 -3.39 -16.99 -20.40
CA GLU A 141 -2.47 -16.99 -19.26
C GLU A 141 -3.04 -16.15 -18.11
N GLU A 142 -2.98 -16.71 -16.90
CA GLU A 142 -3.39 -16.06 -15.67
C GLU A 142 -2.17 -15.46 -14.97
N ILE A 143 -2.27 -14.18 -14.61
CA ILE A 143 -1.23 -13.47 -13.89
C ILE A 143 -1.81 -12.99 -12.57
N ASP A 144 -1.20 -13.38 -11.45
CA ASP A 144 -1.57 -12.84 -10.15
C ASP A 144 -1.39 -11.32 -10.14
N ALA A 145 -2.46 -10.61 -9.77
CA ALA A 145 -2.52 -9.15 -9.75
C ALA A 145 -2.53 -8.60 -8.32
N ILE A 146 -3.31 -9.21 -7.43
CA ILE A 146 -3.44 -8.82 -6.03
C ILE A 146 -3.51 -10.10 -5.18
N ILE A 147 -2.66 -10.21 -4.18
CA ILE A 147 -2.64 -11.33 -3.23
C ILE A 147 -3.16 -10.79 -1.90
N ILE A 148 -4.21 -11.43 -1.36
CA ILE A 148 -4.80 -11.07 -0.07
C ILE A 148 -4.54 -12.23 0.89
N ASN A 149 -3.60 -12.01 1.81
CA ASN A 149 -3.31 -12.94 2.89
C ASN A 149 -3.83 -12.38 4.22
N ASP A 150 -3.88 -13.21 5.26
CA ASP A 150 -4.24 -12.77 6.60
C ASP A 150 -3.29 -11.65 7.07
N GLY A 151 -3.81 -10.43 7.12
CA GLY A 151 -3.12 -9.24 7.63
C GLY A 151 -2.17 -8.54 6.64
N GLU A 152 -2.02 -9.00 5.40
CA GLU A 152 -1.16 -8.36 4.39
C GLU A 152 -1.72 -8.48 2.97
N ILE A 153 -1.77 -7.36 2.25
CA ILE A 153 -2.21 -7.27 0.86
C ILE A 153 -1.06 -6.76 0.01
N LYS A 154 -0.79 -7.47 -1.08
CA LYS A 154 0.25 -7.13 -2.05
C LYS A 154 -0.36 -6.97 -3.44
N VAL A 155 0.06 -5.93 -4.15
CA VAL A 155 -0.36 -5.66 -5.54
C VAL A 155 0.87 -5.70 -6.43
N LYS A 156 0.72 -6.24 -7.64
CA LYS A 156 1.79 -6.23 -8.64
C LYS A 156 2.14 -4.77 -8.97
N THR A 157 3.37 -4.35 -8.67
CA THR A 157 3.80 -2.94 -8.78
C THR A 157 3.59 -2.38 -10.18
N LYS A 158 3.76 -3.21 -11.22
CA LYS A 158 3.51 -2.85 -12.61
C LYS A 158 2.06 -2.38 -12.85
N LEU A 159 1.06 -3.01 -12.21
CA LEU A 159 -0.35 -2.64 -12.37
C LEU A 159 -0.63 -1.27 -11.71
N ILE A 160 -0.03 -1.01 -10.55
CA ILE A 160 -0.09 0.32 -9.91
C ILE A 160 0.44 1.38 -10.87
N ILE A 161 1.64 1.17 -11.42
CA ILE A 161 2.29 2.11 -12.36
C ILE A 161 1.43 2.31 -13.62
N GLU A 162 0.88 1.24 -14.20
CA GLU A 162 -0.04 1.31 -15.34
C GLU A 162 -1.25 2.21 -15.04
N PHE A 163 -1.91 1.99 -13.91
CA PHE A 163 -3.11 2.72 -13.50
C PHE A 163 -2.81 4.22 -13.27
N ILE A 164 -1.82 4.54 -12.43
CA ILE A 164 -1.53 5.94 -12.07
C ILE A 164 -1.05 6.76 -13.28
N SER A 165 -0.36 6.12 -14.23
CA SER A 165 0.16 6.80 -15.42
C SER A 165 -0.93 7.17 -16.43
N ILE A 166 -2.04 6.43 -16.46
CA ILE A 166 -3.22 6.79 -17.27
C ILE A 166 -4.11 7.78 -16.54
N LYS A 167 -4.25 7.63 -15.22
CA LYS A 167 -5.10 8.50 -14.39
C LYS A 167 -4.49 9.87 -14.08
N ASN A 168 -3.20 10.06 -14.38
CA ASN A 168 -2.43 11.24 -13.98
C ASN A 168 -2.50 11.50 -12.46
N THR A 169 -2.36 10.41 -11.70
CA THR A 169 -2.31 10.41 -10.24
C THR A 169 -0.95 9.89 -9.78
N CYS A 170 -0.66 10.08 -8.50
CA CYS A 170 0.45 9.48 -7.78
C CYS A 170 -0.08 8.37 -6.87
N PHE A 171 0.75 7.36 -6.60
CA PHE A 171 0.45 6.37 -5.57
C PHE A 171 1.21 6.69 -4.31
N VAL A 172 0.50 7.12 -3.27
CA VAL A 172 1.06 7.49 -1.98
C VAL A 172 0.93 6.31 -1.04
N MET A 173 2.04 5.93 -0.42
CA MET A 173 2.13 4.82 0.50
C MET A 173 2.58 5.36 1.87
N CYS A 174 1.85 5.03 2.91
CA CYS A 174 2.08 5.51 4.28
C CYS A 174 2.38 4.34 5.22
N CYS A 175 3.32 4.54 6.14
CA CYS A 175 3.72 3.58 7.16
C CYS A 175 3.74 4.26 8.53
N ASP A 176 3.15 3.61 9.52
CA ASP A 176 3.23 3.97 10.93
C ASP A 176 3.68 2.73 11.70
N ASN A 177 4.81 2.81 12.39
CA ASN A 177 5.30 1.72 13.21
C ASN A 177 5.73 2.20 14.59
N GLY A 178 5.17 1.57 15.60
CA GLY A 178 5.57 1.72 16.98
C GLY A 178 6.35 0.52 17.50
N ARG A 179 7.34 0.79 18.33
CA ARG A 179 8.11 -0.22 19.07
C ARG A 179 8.28 0.21 20.51
N TYR A 180 8.10 -0.71 21.44
CA TYR A 180 8.23 -0.49 22.87
C TYR A 180 9.42 -1.27 23.43
N SER A 181 10.04 -0.72 24.46
CA SER A 181 11.15 -1.35 25.18
C SER A 181 10.98 -1.18 26.69
N HIS A 182 11.51 -2.14 27.44
CA HIS A 182 11.62 -2.05 28.90
C HIS A 182 12.89 -1.33 29.37
N GLU A 183 13.74 -0.88 28.46
CA GLU A 183 14.96 -0.13 28.78
C GLU A 183 14.76 1.38 28.54
N SER A 184 15.31 2.20 29.45
CA SER A 184 15.31 3.66 29.29
C SER A 184 16.33 4.10 28.24
N ILE A 185 15.98 5.15 27.51
CA ILE A 185 16.87 5.80 26.54
C ILE A 185 17.67 6.97 27.12
N SER A 186 17.67 7.17 28.45
CA SER A 186 18.30 8.31 29.13
C SER A 186 19.80 8.49 28.84
N ASN A 187 20.48 7.44 28.39
CA ASN A 187 21.90 7.45 28.07
C ASN A 187 22.21 7.88 26.62
N TYR A 188 21.18 8.15 25.80
CA TYR A 188 21.33 8.49 24.38
C TYR A 188 21.01 9.96 24.10
N SER A 189 21.66 10.54 23.09
CA SER A 189 21.43 11.93 22.71
C SER A 189 20.16 12.09 21.88
N SER A 190 19.57 13.29 21.92
CA SER A 190 18.40 13.65 21.11
C SER A 190 18.60 13.37 19.62
N ASP A 191 19.80 13.63 19.10
CA ASP A 191 20.14 13.48 17.68
C ASP A 191 20.11 12.02 17.22
N GLN A 192 20.25 11.07 18.17
CA GLN A 192 20.11 9.64 17.91
C GLN A 192 18.66 9.18 18.01
N CYS A 193 17.81 9.90 18.74
CA CYS A 193 16.41 9.55 18.95
C CYS A 193 15.54 10.08 17.83
N ASP A 194 15.73 11.34 17.46
CA ASP A 194 14.82 12.08 16.60
C ASP A 194 15.49 12.51 15.30
N PHE A 195 14.81 12.28 14.19
CA PHE A 195 15.17 12.90 12.94
C PHE A 195 13.96 13.02 12.03
N GLU A 196 14.11 13.85 11.02
CA GLU A 196 13.24 13.91 9.85
C GLU A 196 14.13 13.90 8.60
N VAL A 197 13.74 13.09 7.61
CA VAL A 197 14.39 13.02 6.30
C VAL A 197 13.35 13.33 5.25
N LYS A 198 13.72 14.22 4.32
CA LYS A 198 12.91 14.59 3.17
C LYS A 198 13.72 14.47 1.88
N ALA A 199 13.18 13.72 0.93
CA ALA A 199 13.68 13.51 -0.42
C ALA A 199 12.54 13.72 -1.44
N ASP A 200 12.86 13.60 -2.73
CA ASP A 200 11.92 13.93 -3.82
C ASP A 200 10.62 13.11 -3.82
N ASN A 201 10.68 11.85 -3.39
CA ASN A 201 9.53 10.94 -3.38
C ASN A 201 9.29 10.28 -2.02
N LEU A 202 9.94 10.77 -0.98
CA LEU A 202 9.96 10.12 0.33
C LEU A 202 10.12 11.18 1.42
N ILE A 203 9.29 11.09 2.45
CA ILE A 203 9.48 11.81 3.70
C ILE A 203 9.24 10.83 4.85
N TYR A 204 10.11 10.84 5.85
CA TYR A 204 9.92 10.03 7.03
C TYR A 204 10.53 10.69 8.26
N ALA A 205 9.99 10.34 9.42
CA ALA A 205 10.48 10.80 10.70
C ALA A 205 10.45 9.66 11.71
N ARG A 206 11.39 9.70 12.65
CA ARG A 206 11.38 8.84 13.82
C ARG A 206 11.53 9.70 15.05
N TYR A 207 10.85 9.33 16.12
CA TYR A 207 11.15 9.84 17.45
C TYR A 207 11.17 8.72 18.48
N ILE A 208 12.02 8.88 19.50
CA ILE A 208 12.14 7.92 20.60
C ILE A 208 12.01 8.68 21.92
N ARG A 209 11.18 8.19 22.83
CA ARG A 209 10.91 8.81 24.14
C ARG A 209 10.90 7.74 25.23
N ASP A 210 11.31 8.12 26.43
CA ASP A 210 10.89 7.38 27.62
C ASP A 210 9.38 7.66 27.86
N ASP A 211 8.59 6.60 27.98
CA ASP A 211 7.17 6.64 28.29
C ASP A 211 6.94 6.23 29.74
N VAL A 212 6.97 7.24 30.62
CA VAL A 212 6.81 7.07 32.08
C VAL A 212 5.39 6.66 32.47
N TYR A 213 4.44 6.63 31.53
CA TYR A 213 3.03 6.36 31.78
C TYR A 213 2.51 5.07 31.12
N SER A 214 3.37 4.25 30.53
CA SER A 214 2.92 3.05 29.84
C SER A 214 2.28 2.04 30.82
N SER A 215 1.06 1.60 30.51
CA SER A 215 0.28 0.68 31.36
C SER A 215 0.82 -0.76 31.34
N HIS A 216 1.78 -1.06 30.46
CA HIS A 216 2.31 -2.41 30.22
C HIS A 216 3.77 -2.58 30.70
N GLY A 217 4.29 -1.60 31.46
CA GLY A 217 5.64 -1.67 32.03
C GLY A 217 6.77 -1.39 31.04
N TYR A 218 6.47 -0.94 29.82
CA TYR A 218 7.46 -0.38 28.91
C TYR A 218 7.97 0.96 29.45
N ILE A 219 9.27 1.18 29.30
CA ILE A 219 9.96 2.38 29.77
C ILE A 219 10.23 3.33 28.60
N ALA A 220 10.40 2.80 27.39
CA ALA A 220 10.64 3.61 26.20
C ALA A 220 9.77 3.17 25.02
N PHE A 221 9.55 4.11 24.11
CA PHE A 221 8.79 3.94 22.90
C PHE A 221 9.45 4.67 21.73
N SER A 222 9.40 4.05 20.56
CA SER A 222 9.82 4.62 19.28
C SER A 222 8.64 4.61 18.32
N ARG A 223 8.39 5.74 17.65
CA ARG A 223 7.48 5.79 16.50
C ARG A 223 8.23 6.18 15.25
N PHE A 224 7.97 5.46 14.19
CA PHE A 224 8.44 5.75 12.85
C PHE A 224 7.24 6.00 11.95
N LEU A 225 7.26 7.14 11.26
CA LEU A 225 6.24 7.52 10.28
C LEU A 225 6.93 7.76 8.95
N ALA A 226 6.41 7.16 7.89
CA ALA A 226 6.93 7.37 6.54
C ALA A 226 5.81 7.55 5.52
N LYS A 227 6.12 8.35 4.50
CA LYS A 227 5.30 8.53 3.31
C LYS A 227 6.20 8.46 2.08
N LYS A 228 5.91 7.51 1.20
CA LYS A 228 6.64 7.29 -0.06
C LYS A 228 5.70 7.36 -1.24
N VAL A 229 6.18 7.89 -2.34
CA VAL A 229 5.40 8.12 -3.55
C VAL A 229 5.98 7.32 -4.71
N ILE A 230 5.10 6.60 -5.40
CA ILE A 230 5.35 6.08 -6.74
C ILE A 230 4.74 7.07 -7.73
N TYR A 231 5.59 7.64 -8.57
CA TYR A 231 5.19 8.59 -9.59
C TYR A 231 4.75 7.89 -10.89
N PRO A 232 3.79 8.47 -11.63
CA PRO A 232 3.43 8.00 -12.96
C PRO A 232 4.63 8.06 -13.91
N VAL A 233 4.67 7.12 -14.85
CA VAL A 233 5.62 7.21 -15.98
C VAL A 233 5.05 8.10 -17.08
N SER A 234 5.90 8.51 -18.01
CA SER A 234 5.46 9.29 -19.16
C SER A 234 4.34 8.59 -19.94
N VAL A 235 3.40 9.36 -20.48
CA VAL A 235 2.28 8.85 -21.29
C VAL A 235 2.76 7.94 -22.42
N LYS A 236 3.88 8.27 -23.08
CA LYS A 236 4.49 7.40 -24.11
C LYS A 236 4.86 6.01 -23.58
N LYS A 237 5.44 5.94 -22.37
CA LYS A 237 5.77 4.67 -21.71
C LYS A 237 4.52 3.96 -21.20
N ALA A 238 3.52 4.68 -20.72
CA ALA A 238 2.24 4.11 -20.31
C ALA A 238 1.52 3.46 -21.51
N ILE A 239 1.43 4.15 -22.65
CA ILE A 239 0.83 3.63 -23.89
C ILE A 239 1.54 2.36 -24.35
N SER A 240 2.87 2.26 -24.24
CA SER A 240 3.60 1.07 -24.68
C SER A 240 3.28 -0.18 -23.88
N PHE A 241 2.68 -0.06 -22.68
CA PHE A 241 2.14 -1.21 -21.93
C PHE A 241 0.92 -1.84 -22.62
N PHE A 242 0.18 -1.06 -23.41
CA PHE A 242 -1.08 -1.47 -24.05
C PHE A 242 -0.96 -1.66 -25.57
N ILE A 243 0.16 -1.25 -26.19
CA ILE A 243 0.44 -1.60 -27.58
C ILE A 243 0.53 -3.12 -27.68
N LYS A 244 -0.36 -3.72 -28.49
CA LYS A 244 -0.36 -5.15 -28.76
C LYS A 244 1.03 -5.57 -29.21
N LYS A 245 1.72 -6.35 -28.39
CA LYS A 245 2.89 -7.11 -28.83
C LYS A 245 2.41 -8.14 -29.87
N GLU A 246 3.26 -8.46 -30.84
CA GLU A 246 2.96 -9.53 -31.79
C GLU A 246 2.54 -10.78 -31.02
N LYS A 247 1.38 -11.32 -31.41
CA LYS A 247 0.78 -12.47 -30.74
C LYS A 247 1.58 -13.71 -31.14
N ASN A 248 2.26 -14.29 -30.16
CA ASN A 248 2.79 -15.64 -30.29
C ASN A 248 1.69 -16.60 -29.84
N TYR A 249 0.98 -17.18 -30.80
CA TYR A 249 0.04 -18.27 -30.52
C TYR A 249 0.82 -19.53 -30.18
N GLN A 250 0.26 -20.37 -29.30
CA GLN A 250 0.86 -21.69 -29.03
C GLN A 250 0.67 -22.59 -30.24
N ASP A 251 1.74 -23.27 -30.65
CA ASP A 251 1.66 -24.30 -31.68
C ASP A 251 1.01 -25.56 -31.10
N PHE A 252 -0.11 -25.99 -31.67
CA PHE A 252 -0.75 -27.26 -31.30
C PHE A 252 -0.34 -28.38 -32.24
N ILE A 253 -0.01 -29.55 -31.70
CA ILE A 253 0.18 -30.76 -32.50
C ILE A 253 -1.20 -31.24 -32.96
N ILE A 254 -1.46 -31.16 -34.26
CA ILE A 254 -2.74 -31.58 -34.86
C ILE A 254 -2.66 -32.95 -35.53
N GLY A 255 -1.48 -33.55 -35.59
CA GLY A 255 -1.28 -34.89 -36.12
C GLY A 255 0.19 -35.25 -36.30
N GLU A 256 0.41 -36.44 -36.84
CA GLU A 256 1.72 -36.97 -37.18
C GLU A 256 1.66 -37.43 -38.65
N SER A 257 2.69 -37.09 -39.43
CA SER A 257 2.77 -37.49 -40.83
C SER A 257 2.97 -39.00 -40.94
N THR A 258 2.79 -39.54 -42.15
CA THR A 258 3.07 -40.96 -42.45
C THR A 258 4.56 -41.32 -42.29
N THR A 259 5.45 -40.34 -42.12
CA THR A 259 6.88 -40.52 -41.87
C THR A 259 7.27 -40.30 -40.40
N GLY A 260 6.30 -40.02 -39.51
CA GLY A 260 6.54 -39.79 -38.07
C GLY A 260 6.87 -38.33 -37.70
N GLU A 261 6.65 -37.38 -38.61
CA GLU A 261 6.91 -35.97 -38.32
C GLU A 261 5.68 -35.28 -37.75
N VAL A 262 5.88 -34.51 -36.68
CA VAL A 262 4.82 -33.79 -35.98
C VAL A 262 4.27 -32.64 -36.86
N ILE A 263 2.96 -32.66 -37.14
CA ILE A 263 2.26 -31.59 -37.85
C ILE A 263 1.72 -30.60 -36.81
N LYS A 264 2.15 -29.34 -36.91
CA LYS A 264 1.74 -28.26 -36.02
C LYS A 264 0.78 -27.30 -36.71
N HIS A 265 -0.23 -26.83 -35.98
CA HIS A 265 -1.07 -25.69 -36.36
C HIS A 265 -0.65 -24.45 -35.57
N LYS A 266 -0.53 -23.33 -36.27
CA LYS A 266 -0.22 -22.01 -35.71
C LYS A 266 -1.50 -21.24 -35.40
#